data_AF-A0A376W4Q1-F1
#
_entry.id   AF-A0A376W4Q1-F1
#
_cell.length_a   1.000
_cell.length_b   1.000
_cell.length_c   1.000
_cell.angle_alpha   90.00
_cell.angle_beta   90.00
_cell.angle_gamma   90.00
#
_symmetry.space_group_name_H-M   'P 1'
#
loop_
_entity.id
_entity.type
_entity.pdbx_description
1 polymer ?
#
loop_
_entity_poly.entity_id
_entity_poly.type
_entity_poly.pdbx_seq_one_letter_code
_entity_poly.pdbx_strand_id
1 'polypeptide(L)'
;MQRDARQQAFALTEVVQRRAHFSYSDSAEMLSGNSDLNEKLRERLEQAEAERTRAREALRGHAVQLNQYNQVLASLKSSYDTKKELLNDLQRELQDIGVRADSGAEERARIRRDELHAQLSNNRSRRNQLEKALTFCEAEMDNLTRKLRKLERDYFEMREQVVTAKAGWCAVMRMVKDNGVERRLHRRELAYLSADDLRSMSDKALGALRLAVADNEHLRDVLRMSEDPKRPERKIQFFVAVYQHLRETYSSGYYSYR
;
A
#
# COMPACT_ATOMS: atom_id res chain seq x y z
N MET A 1 -70.46 98.25 100.85
CA MET A 1 -71.06 99.22 99.90
C MET A 1 -70.01 99.87 98.97
N GLN A 2 -69.15 100.82 99.41
CA GLN A 2 -68.26 101.55 98.47
C GLN A 2 -67.09 100.69 97.92
N ARG A 3 -66.54 99.77 98.72
CA ARG A 3 -65.50 98.84 98.28
C ARG A 3 -66.04 97.87 97.22
N ASP A 4 -67.25 97.37 97.43
CA ASP A 4 -67.94 96.47 96.52
C ASP A 4 -68.24 97.17 95.18
N ALA A 5 -68.66 98.43 95.22
CA ALA A 5 -68.92 99.23 94.02
C ALA A 5 -67.66 99.49 93.18
N ARG A 6 -66.50 99.73 93.80
CA ARG A 6 -65.23 99.89 93.07
C ARG A 6 -64.77 98.59 92.43
N GLN A 7 -64.96 97.46 93.13
CA GLN A 7 -64.62 96.15 92.60
C GLN A 7 -65.55 95.76 91.44
N GLN A 8 -66.83 96.11 91.53
CA GLN A 8 -67.81 95.96 90.44
C GLN A 8 -67.45 96.83 89.23
N ALA A 9 -67.07 98.09 89.41
CA ALA A 9 -66.66 98.98 88.32
C ALA A 9 -65.37 98.52 87.63
N PHE A 10 -64.40 98.00 88.40
CA PHE A 10 -63.19 97.42 87.85
C PHE A 10 -63.48 96.16 87.02
N ALA A 11 -64.32 95.25 87.54
CA ALA A 11 -64.75 94.07 86.80
C ALA A 11 -65.49 94.43 85.50
N LEU A 12 -66.37 95.44 85.51
CA LEU A 12 -67.03 95.95 84.31
C LEU A 12 -66.04 96.53 83.30
N THR A 13 -65.02 97.26 83.76
CA THR A 13 -63.99 97.83 82.89
C THR A 13 -63.15 96.74 82.22
N GLU A 14 -62.78 95.69 82.96
CA GLU A 14 -62.11 94.51 82.41
C GLU A 14 -62.96 93.84 81.31
N VAL A 15 -64.26 93.67 81.52
CA VAL A 15 -65.16 93.08 80.52
C VAL A 15 -65.26 93.96 79.27
N VAL A 16 -65.34 95.29 79.41
CA VAL A 16 -65.38 96.22 78.27
C VAL A 16 -64.06 96.21 77.50
N GLN A 17 -62.91 96.20 78.18
CA GLN A 17 -61.60 96.13 77.53
C GLN A 17 -61.41 94.81 76.78
N ARG A 18 -61.92 93.70 77.33
CA ARG A 18 -61.87 92.38 76.68
C ARG A 18 -63.04 92.13 75.71
N ARG A 19 -63.90 93.12 75.43
CA ARG A 19 -65.09 92.98 74.58
C ARG A 19 -64.82 92.33 73.22
N ALA A 20 -63.70 92.67 72.57
CA ALA A 20 -63.30 92.07 71.30
C ALA A 20 -62.86 90.60 71.43
N HIS A 21 -62.39 90.15 72.59
CA HIS A 21 -62.05 88.74 72.79
C HIS A 21 -63.29 87.85 72.97
N PHE A 22 -64.44 88.43 73.32
CA PHE A 22 -65.70 87.67 73.37
C PHE A 22 -66.22 87.27 71.99
N SER A 23 -65.74 87.89 70.89
CA SER A 23 -66.03 87.41 69.52
C SER A 23 -65.11 86.27 69.07
N TYR A 24 -64.14 85.85 69.90
CA TYR A 24 -63.35 84.64 69.67
C TYR A 24 -63.98 83.38 70.31
N SER A 25 -65.24 83.46 70.76
CA SER A 25 -66.01 82.29 71.23
C SER A 25 -65.95 81.15 70.21
N ASP A 26 -66.16 81.47 68.93
CA ASP A 26 -66.16 80.51 67.83
C ASP A 26 -64.76 79.90 67.65
N SER A 27 -63.70 80.71 67.78
CA SER A 27 -62.32 80.23 67.71
C SER A 27 -61.95 79.31 68.88
N ALA A 28 -62.49 79.57 70.07
CA ALA A 28 -62.26 78.76 71.27
C ALA A 28 -63.02 77.43 71.23
N GLU A 29 -64.27 77.43 70.75
CA GLU A 29 -65.05 76.21 70.52
C GLU A 29 -64.45 75.35 69.38
N MET A 30 -64.00 76.01 68.29
CA MET A 30 -63.37 75.33 67.16
C MET A 30 -61.95 74.85 67.45
N LEU A 31 -61.28 75.31 68.52
CA LEU A 31 -59.92 74.87 68.87
C LEU A 31 -59.89 73.37 69.22
N SER A 32 -60.89 72.87 69.95
CA SER A 32 -61.00 71.46 70.29
C SER A 32 -61.31 70.60 69.05
N GLY A 33 -62.23 71.03 68.19
CA GLY A 33 -62.58 70.33 66.96
C GLY A 33 -61.47 70.36 65.90
N ASN A 34 -60.77 71.48 65.73
CA ASN A 34 -59.64 71.60 64.82
C ASN A 34 -58.40 70.85 65.31
N SER A 35 -58.20 70.73 66.63
CA SER A 35 -57.15 69.89 67.20
C SER A 35 -57.40 68.40 66.90
N ASP A 36 -58.64 67.93 67.06
CA ASP A 36 -59.04 66.55 66.71
C ASP A 36 -58.91 66.28 65.20
N LEU A 37 -59.30 67.25 64.36
CA LEU A 37 -59.13 67.14 62.91
C LEU A 37 -57.66 67.10 62.48
N ASN A 38 -56.81 67.93 63.10
CA ASN A 38 -55.36 67.90 62.84
C ASN A 38 -54.72 66.58 63.28
N GLU A 39 -55.17 66.00 64.39
CA GLU A 39 -54.66 64.71 64.84
C GLU A 39 -55.10 63.58 63.89
N LYS A 40 -56.36 63.58 63.44
CA LYS A 40 -56.84 62.67 62.38
C LYS A 40 -56.08 62.83 61.06
N LEU A 41 -55.67 64.05 60.71
CA LEU A 41 -54.82 64.31 59.55
C LEU A 41 -53.40 63.75 59.74
N ARG A 42 -52.82 63.88 60.94
CA ARG A 42 -51.53 63.25 61.27
C ARG A 42 -51.63 61.73 61.22
N GLU A 43 -52.65 61.13 61.81
CA GLU A 43 -52.88 59.69 61.74
C GLU A 43 -53.03 59.19 60.30
N ARG A 44 -53.80 59.90 59.47
CA ARG A 44 -53.93 59.55 58.05
C ARG A 44 -52.62 59.69 57.29
N LEU A 45 -51.83 60.72 57.60
CA LEU A 45 -50.51 60.90 56.99
C LEU A 45 -49.57 59.76 57.40
N GLU A 46 -49.54 59.39 58.67
CA GLU A 46 -48.72 58.29 59.19
C GLU A 46 -49.14 56.95 58.56
N GLN A 47 -50.44 56.69 58.42
CA GLN A 47 -50.96 55.51 57.71
C GLN A 47 -50.51 55.50 56.24
N ALA A 48 -50.65 56.61 55.53
CA ALA A 48 -50.23 56.73 54.13
C ALA A 48 -48.71 56.57 53.96
N GLU A 49 -47.91 57.09 54.90
CA GLU A 49 -46.46 56.92 54.91
C GLU A 49 -46.05 55.47 55.22
N ALA A 50 -46.74 54.80 56.15
CA ALA A 50 -46.55 53.39 56.45
C ALA A 50 -46.91 52.51 55.24
N GLU A 51 -48.04 52.77 54.58
CA GLU A 51 -48.45 52.07 53.36
C GLU A 51 -47.46 52.30 52.21
N ARG A 52 -47.00 53.54 52.00
CA ARG A 52 -45.97 53.86 51.01
C ARG A 52 -44.69 53.09 51.28
N THR A 53 -44.29 52.96 52.54
CA THR A 53 -43.08 52.24 52.94
C THR A 53 -43.23 50.75 52.67
N ARG A 54 -44.36 50.14 53.06
CA ARG A 54 -44.68 48.73 52.76
C ARG A 54 -44.70 48.46 51.25
N ALA A 55 -45.33 49.33 50.45
CA ALA A 55 -45.38 49.18 49.00
C ALA A 55 -43.98 49.25 48.36
N ARG A 56 -43.10 50.15 48.86
CA ARG A 56 -41.70 50.25 48.41
C ARG A 56 -40.90 49.01 48.79
N GLU A 57 -41.11 48.45 49.98
CA GLU A 57 -40.44 47.21 50.40
C GLU A 57 -40.91 46.01 49.57
N ALA A 58 -42.21 45.88 49.32
CA ALA A 58 -42.76 44.85 48.43
C ALA A 58 -42.20 44.98 47.00
N LEU A 59 -42.12 46.20 46.46
CA LEU A 59 -41.54 46.46 45.14
C LEU A 59 -40.04 46.08 45.10
N ARG A 60 -39.27 46.41 46.15
CA ARG A 60 -37.87 45.98 46.26
C ARG A 60 -37.76 44.46 46.32
N GLY A 61 -38.62 43.78 47.07
CA GLY A 61 -38.68 42.32 47.13
C GLY A 61 -38.93 41.69 45.76
N HIS A 62 -39.93 42.17 45.03
CA HIS A 62 -40.22 41.70 43.67
C HIS A 62 -39.09 42.02 42.67
N ALA A 63 -38.45 43.18 42.78
CA ALA A 63 -37.31 43.53 41.92
C ALA A 63 -36.12 42.57 42.15
N VAL A 64 -35.85 42.18 43.39
CA VAL A 64 -34.82 41.18 43.72
C VAL A 64 -35.19 39.81 43.14
N GLN A 65 -36.44 39.36 43.30
CA GLN A 65 -36.91 38.11 42.71
C GLN A 65 -36.81 38.11 41.18
N LEU A 66 -37.19 39.20 40.52
CA LEU A 66 -37.08 39.35 39.08
C LEU A 66 -35.61 39.24 38.63
N ASN A 67 -34.68 39.87 39.36
CA ASN A 67 -33.26 39.75 39.08
C ASN A 67 -32.75 38.31 39.25
N GLN A 68 -33.20 37.58 40.28
CA GLN A 68 -32.86 36.17 40.46
C GLN A 68 -33.35 35.32 39.28
N TYR A 69 -34.60 35.50 38.85
CA TYR A 69 -35.13 34.78 37.67
C TYR A 69 -34.39 35.13 36.39
N ASN A 70 -34.02 36.40 36.19
CA ASN A 70 -33.23 36.82 35.05
C ASN A 70 -31.82 36.18 35.04
N GLN A 71 -31.17 36.04 36.19
CA GLN A 71 -29.89 35.34 36.30
C GLN A 71 -30.01 33.86 35.92
N VAL A 72 -31.04 33.16 36.44
CA VAL A 72 -31.28 31.74 36.10
C VAL A 72 -31.60 31.59 34.61
N LEU A 73 -32.43 32.48 34.06
CA LEU A 73 -32.76 32.47 32.63
C LEU A 73 -31.52 32.68 31.74
N ALA A 74 -30.63 33.60 32.12
CA ALA A 74 -29.37 33.82 31.40
C ALA A 74 -28.47 32.57 31.44
N SER A 75 -28.37 31.91 32.60
CA SER A 75 -27.63 30.66 32.76
C SER A 75 -28.21 29.54 31.89
N LEU A 76 -29.53 29.37 31.88
CA LEU A 76 -30.21 28.37 31.06
C LEU A 76 -30.01 28.62 29.57
N LYS A 77 -30.07 29.88 29.11
CA LYS A 77 -29.80 30.24 27.71
C LYS A 77 -28.38 29.88 27.32
N SER A 78 -27.38 30.27 28.12
CA SER A 78 -25.98 29.91 27.89
C SER A 78 -25.77 28.38 27.88
N SER A 79 -26.41 27.65 28.79
CA SER A 79 -26.34 26.18 28.80
C SER A 79 -26.99 25.55 27.57
N TYR A 80 -28.09 26.11 27.08
CA TYR A 80 -28.75 25.66 25.87
C TYR A 80 -27.86 25.88 24.65
N ASP A 81 -27.28 27.07 24.51
CA ASP A 81 -26.42 27.42 23.37
C ASP A 81 -25.20 26.50 23.30
N THR A 82 -24.52 26.31 24.44
CA THR A 82 -23.36 25.38 24.53
C THR A 82 -23.74 23.93 24.24
N LYS A 83 -24.88 23.44 24.76
CA LYS A 83 -25.35 22.06 24.46
C LYS A 83 -25.74 21.88 23.01
N LYS A 84 -26.26 22.92 22.36
CA LYS A 84 -26.63 22.90 20.95
C LYS A 84 -25.39 22.83 20.06
N GLU A 85 -24.35 23.60 20.37
CA GLU A 85 -23.06 23.53 19.68
C GLU A 85 -22.46 22.13 19.82
N LEU A 86 -22.36 21.62 21.05
CA LEU A 86 -21.84 20.27 21.32
C LEU A 86 -22.61 19.18 20.56
N LEU A 87 -23.92 19.29 20.47
CA LEU A 87 -24.75 18.33 19.72
C LEU A 87 -24.43 18.36 18.23
N ASN A 88 -24.25 19.54 17.63
CA ASN A 88 -23.90 19.68 16.22
C ASN A 88 -22.52 19.09 15.91
N ASP A 89 -21.55 19.34 16.80
CA ASP A 89 -20.19 18.80 16.65
C ASP A 89 -20.22 17.27 16.75
N LEU A 90 -20.92 16.72 17.74
CA LEU A 90 -21.07 15.28 17.91
C LEU A 90 -21.80 14.62 16.73
N GLN A 91 -22.79 15.28 16.15
CA GLN A 91 -23.46 14.80 14.93
C GLN A 91 -22.52 14.77 13.72
N ARG A 92 -21.66 15.78 13.56
CA ARG A 92 -20.62 15.79 12.51
C ARG A 92 -19.59 14.68 12.72
N GLU A 93 -19.08 14.54 13.94
CA GLU A 93 -18.10 13.49 14.26
C GLU A 93 -18.66 12.08 14.00
N LEU A 94 -19.91 11.82 14.39
CA LEU A 94 -20.57 10.54 14.10
C LEU A 94 -20.74 10.31 12.59
N GLN A 95 -21.02 11.37 11.82
CA GLN A 95 -21.13 11.29 10.37
C GLN A 95 -19.79 11.00 9.70
N ASP A 96 -18.71 11.65 10.13
CA ASP A 96 -17.36 11.47 9.59
C ASP A 96 -16.80 10.07 9.88
N ILE A 97 -17.10 9.53 11.06
CA ILE A 97 -16.74 8.15 11.43
C ILE A 97 -17.58 7.12 10.61
N GLY A 98 -18.69 7.56 10.02
CA GLY A 98 -19.62 6.69 9.27
C GLY A 98 -20.45 5.76 10.17
N VAL A 99 -20.37 5.94 11.49
CA VAL A 99 -21.11 5.16 12.48
C VAL A 99 -22.43 5.86 12.78
N ARG A 100 -23.51 5.33 12.21
CA ARG A 100 -24.87 5.69 12.64
C ARG A 100 -25.14 5.05 13.99
N ALA A 101 -25.08 5.82 15.07
CA ALA A 101 -25.44 5.40 16.42
C ALA A 101 -26.98 5.25 16.56
N ASP A 102 -27.56 4.31 15.83
CA ASP A 102 -28.94 3.85 16.01
C ASP A 102 -28.92 2.46 16.68
N SER A 103 -30.09 1.93 17.06
CA SER A 103 -30.19 0.61 17.71
C SER A 103 -29.64 -0.55 16.87
N GLY A 104 -29.41 -0.35 15.57
CA GLY A 104 -28.83 -1.34 14.66
C GLY A 104 -27.35 -1.14 14.37
N ALA A 105 -26.69 -0.16 15.01
CA ALA A 105 -25.29 0.18 14.77
C ALA A 105 -24.34 -1.00 15.03
N GLU A 106 -24.55 -1.68 16.15
CA GLU A 106 -23.72 -2.81 16.58
C GLU A 106 -23.86 -3.98 15.60
N GLU A 107 -25.08 -4.32 15.21
CA GLU A 107 -25.35 -5.44 14.30
C GLU A 107 -24.70 -5.19 12.92
N ARG A 108 -24.82 -3.98 12.37
CA ARG A 108 -24.13 -3.62 11.11
C ARG A 108 -22.62 -3.67 11.25
N ALA A 109 -22.07 -3.24 12.37
CA ALA A 109 -20.63 -3.32 12.62
C ALA A 109 -20.14 -4.77 12.71
N ARG A 110 -20.90 -5.67 13.34
CA ARG A 110 -20.61 -7.11 13.37
C ARG A 110 -20.64 -7.73 11.98
N ILE A 111 -21.70 -7.50 11.21
CA ILE A 111 -21.82 -7.99 9.83
C ILE A 111 -20.64 -7.50 8.99
N ARG A 112 -20.34 -6.20 9.06
CA ARG A 112 -19.22 -5.62 8.30
C ARG A 112 -17.88 -6.21 8.69
N ARG A 113 -17.64 -6.43 9.98
CA ARG A 113 -16.43 -7.09 10.50
C ARG A 113 -16.31 -8.49 9.91
N ASP A 114 -17.39 -9.26 9.92
CA ASP A 114 -17.39 -10.65 9.44
C ASP A 114 -17.20 -10.73 7.93
N GLU A 115 -17.82 -9.82 7.16
CA GLU A 115 -17.55 -9.64 5.73
C GLU A 115 -16.07 -9.35 5.44
N LEU A 116 -15.49 -8.40 6.17
CA LEU A 116 -14.07 -8.03 6.00
C LEU A 116 -13.15 -9.18 6.39
N HIS A 117 -13.46 -9.93 7.45
CA HIS A 117 -12.70 -11.13 7.81
C HIS A 117 -12.79 -12.23 6.74
N ALA A 118 -13.98 -12.48 6.18
CA ALA A 118 -14.14 -13.45 5.11
C ALA A 118 -13.38 -13.03 3.85
N GLN A 119 -13.46 -11.75 3.47
CA GLN A 119 -12.70 -11.19 2.34
C GLN A 119 -11.19 -11.30 2.56
N LEU A 120 -10.70 -10.98 3.76
CA LEU A 120 -9.29 -11.08 4.11
C LEU A 120 -8.81 -12.54 4.08
N SER A 121 -9.61 -13.47 4.59
CA SER A 121 -9.32 -14.90 4.55
C SER A 121 -9.19 -15.41 3.11
N ASN A 122 -10.16 -15.06 2.26
CA ASN A 122 -10.13 -15.40 0.83
C ASN A 122 -8.92 -14.79 0.13
N ASN A 123 -8.58 -13.53 0.42
CA ASN A 123 -7.41 -12.87 -0.15
C ASN A 123 -6.11 -13.55 0.28
N ARG A 124 -5.96 -13.90 1.57
CA ARG A 124 -4.81 -14.66 2.08
C ARG A 124 -4.67 -16.02 1.41
N SER A 125 -5.77 -16.74 1.21
CA SER A 125 -5.78 -18.02 0.50
C SER A 125 -5.33 -17.86 -0.96
N ARG A 126 -5.90 -16.89 -1.68
CA ARG A 126 -5.52 -16.59 -3.07
C ARG A 126 -4.05 -16.18 -3.18
N ARG A 127 -3.55 -15.35 -2.26
CA ARG A 127 -2.14 -14.93 -2.21
C ARG A 127 -1.22 -16.13 -2.06
N ASN A 128 -1.52 -17.03 -1.12
CA ASN A 128 -0.74 -18.26 -0.91
C ASN A 128 -0.76 -19.18 -2.15
N GLN A 129 -1.90 -19.30 -2.84
CA GLN A 129 -1.97 -20.06 -4.10
C GLN A 129 -1.08 -19.44 -5.19
N LEU A 130 -1.13 -18.12 -5.34
CA LEU A 130 -0.29 -17.40 -6.32
C LEU A 130 1.20 -17.51 -5.98
N GLU A 131 1.58 -17.45 -4.71
CA GLU A 131 2.97 -17.67 -4.29
C GLU A 131 3.47 -19.07 -4.67
N LYS A 132 2.65 -20.11 -4.45
CA LYS A 132 3.00 -21.47 -4.87
C LYS A 132 3.10 -21.63 -6.38
N ALA A 133 2.23 -20.97 -7.13
CA ALA A 133 2.29 -20.99 -8.59
C ALA A 133 3.55 -20.27 -9.10
N LEU A 134 3.92 -19.15 -8.47
CA LEU A 134 5.13 -18.39 -8.82
C LEU A 134 6.40 -19.23 -8.60
N THR A 135 6.54 -19.86 -7.43
CA THR A 135 7.71 -20.71 -7.14
C THR A 135 7.81 -21.91 -8.09
N PHE A 136 6.67 -22.48 -8.49
CA PHE A 136 6.64 -23.52 -9.51
C PHE A 136 7.11 -23.02 -10.88
N CYS A 137 6.59 -21.87 -11.34
CA CYS A 137 6.99 -21.26 -12.61
C CYS A 137 8.49 -20.91 -12.63
N GLU A 138 9.02 -20.35 -11.54
CA GLU A 138 10.45 -20.05 -11.40
C GLU A 138 11.31 -21.31 -11.54
N ALA A 139 10.92 -22.39 -10.85
CA ALA A 139 11.63 -23.66 -10.95
C ALA A 139 11.56 -24.27 -12.36
N GLU A 140 10.43 -24.15 -13.04
CA GLU A 140 10.26 -24.60 -14.43
C GLU A 140 11.13 -23.80 -15.39
N MET A 141 11.17 -22.47 -15.24
CA MET A 141 12.05 -21.59 -16.02
C MET A 141 13.54 -21.96 -15.85
N ASP A 142 13.98 -22.22 -14.62
CA ASP A 142 15.35 -22.64 -14.35
C ASP A 142 15.68 -24.01 -14.96
N ASN A 143 14.72 -24.93 -14.95
CA ASN A 143 14.87 -26.24 -15.58
C ASN A 143 14.96 -26.12 -17.12
N LEU A 144 14.09 -25.32 -17.72
CA LEU A 144 14.10 -25.05 -19.17
C LEU A 144 15.39 -24.36 -19.60
N THR A 145 15.87 -23.38 -18.83
CA THR A 145 17.14 -22.69 -19.08
C THR A 145 18.32 -23.68 -19.05
N ARG A 146 18.34 -24.61 -18.08
CA ARG A 146 19.36 -25.67 -18.02
C ARG A 146 19.29 -26.62 -19.22
N LYS A 147 18.08 -27.04 -19.63
CA LYS A 147 17.88 -27.89 -20.81
C LYS A 147 18.32 -27.19 -22.09
N LEU A 148 18.00 -25.91 -22.26
CA LEU A 148 18.40 -25.11 -23.41
C LEU A 148 19.93 -25.03 -23.53
N ARG A 149 20.63 -24.68 -22.44
CA ARG A 149 22.10 -24.63 -22.43
C ARG A 149 22.75 -25.98 -22.74
N LYS A 150 22.13 -27.09 -22.33
CA LYS A 150 22.61 -28.42 -22.70
C LYS A 150 22.42 -28.65 -24.20
N LEU A 151 21.23 -28.41 -24.72
CA LEU A 151 20.91 -28.60 -26.13
C LEU A 151 21.80 -27.74 -27.04
N GLU A 152 22.09 -26.50 -26.65
CA GLU A 152 23.02 -25.63 -27.37
C GLU A 152 24.42 -26.24 -27.43
N ARG A 153 24.96 -26.73 -26.30
CA ARG A 153 26.27 -27.39 -26.27
C ARG A 153 26.30 -28.64 -27.15
N ASP A 154 25.29 -29.50 -27.02
CA ASP A 154 25.16 -30.73 -27.80
C ASP A 154 25.08 -30.42 -29.31
N TYR A 155 24.36 -29.36 -29.67
CA TYR A 155 24.27 -28.88 -31.06
C TYR A 155 25.63 -28.39 -31.59
N PHE A 156 26.36 -27.57 -30.82
CA PHE A 156 27.69 -27.09 -31.23
C PHE A 156 28.67 -28.25 -31.40
N GLU A 157 28.68 -29.21 -30.50
CA GLU A 157 29.53 -30.40 -30.59
C GLU A 157 29.21 -31.23 -31.83
N MET A 158 27.92 -31.52 -32.07
CA MET A 158 27.49 -32.27 -33.25
C MET A 158 27.84 -31.52 -34.55
N ARG A 159 27.64 -30.20 -34.57
CA ARG A 159 27.99 -29.35 -35.71
C ARG A 159 29.49 -29.41 -35.98
N GLU A 160 30.32 -29.31 -34.95
CA GLU A 160 31.78 -29.40 -35.08
C GLU A 160 32.22 -30.75 -35.65
N GLN A 161 31.62 -31.86 -35.18
CA GLN A 161 31.86 -33.20 -35.71
C GLN A 161 31.52 -33.27 -37.21
N VAL A 162 30.36 -32.77 -37.61
CA VAL A 162 29.93 -32.76 -39.02
C VAL A 162 30.86 -31.90 -39.89
N VAL A 163 31.23 -30.71 -39.42
CA VAL A 163 32.16 -29.82 -40.14
C VAL A 163 33.53 -30.47 -40.31
N THR A 164 34.05 -31.10 -39.24
CA THR A 164 35.32 -31.81 -39.26
C THR A 164 35.29 -32.99 -40.23
N ALA A 165 34.25 -33.82 -40.17
CA ALA A 165 34.06 -34.94 -41.07
C ALA A 165 33.96 -34.49 -42.54
N LYS A 166 33.23 -33.40 -42.80
CA LYS A 166 33.13 -32.81 -44.15
C LYS A 166 34.48 -32.30 -44.65
N ALA A 167 35.26 -31.63 -43.81
CA ALA A 167 36.60 -31.17 -44.16
C ALA A 167 37.54 -32.36 -44.47
N GLY A 168 37.48 -33.43 -43.67
CA GLY A 168 38.19 -34.69 -43.94
C GLY A 168 37.80 -35.31 -45.27
N TRP A 169 36.50 -35.36 -45.59
CA TRP A 169 36.03 -35.86 -46.89
C TRP A 169 36.49 -35.00 -48.08
N CYS A 170 36.48 -33.67 -47.94
CA CYS A 170 37.03 -32.79 -48.96
C CYS A 170 38.53 -33.03 -49.18
N ALA A 171 39.30 -33.29 -48.12
CA ALA A 171 40.73 -33.62 -48.21
C ALA A 171 40.94 -34.98 -48.90
N VAL A 172 40.15 -35.99 -48.53
CA VAL A 172 40.08 -37.30 -49.19
C VAL A 172 39.86 -37.13 -50.70
N MET A 173 38.81 -36.41 -51.10
CA MET A 173 38.46 -36.22 -52.52
C MET A 173 39.58 -35.52 -53.28
N ARG A 174 40.22 -34.51 -52.67
CA ARG A 174 41.36 -33.81 -53.28
C ARG A 174 42.54 -34.75 -53.50
N MET A 175 42.94 -35.50 -52.47
CA MET A 175 44.05 -36.45 -52.58
C MET A 175 43.78 -37.58 -53.58
N VAL A 176 42.54 -38.08 -53.65
CA VAL A 176 42.12 -39.09 -54.62
C VAL A 176 42.32 -38.58 -56.05
N LYS A 177 41.94 -37.31 -56.31
CA LYS A 177 42.12 -36.67 -57.61
C LYS A 177 43.59 -36.41 -57.92
N ASP A 178 44.33 -35.78 -57.01
CA ASP A 178 45.73 -35.38 -57.19
C ASP A 178 46.66 -36.57 -57.45
N ASN A 179 46.38 -37.72 -56.82
CA ASN A 179 47.18 -38.94 -56.96
C ASN A 179 46.62 -39.92 -58.00
N GLY A 180 45.55 -39.56 -58.72
CA GLY A 180 44.92 -40.40 -59.74
C GLY A 180 44.37 -41.72 -59.20
N VAL A 181 43.99 -41.77 -57.91
CA VAL A 181 43.47 -42.96 -57.23
C VAL A 181 42.12 -43.38 -57.83
N GLU A 182 41.29 -42.41 -58.20
CA GLU A 182 39.96 -42.65 -58.82
C GLU A 182 40.06 -43.56 -60.06
N ARG A 183 40.97 -43.25 -60.99
CA ARG A 183 41.19 -44.05 -62.20
C ARG A 183 41.65 -45.48 -61.90
N ARG A 184 42.38 -45.68 -60.81
CA ARG A 184 42.95 -46.99 -60.44
C ARG A 184 41.94 -47.87 -59.72
N LEU A 185 41.03 -47.25 -58.96
CA LEU A 185 39.95 -47.93 -58.25
C LEU A 185 38.67 -48.08 -59.08
N HIS A 186 38.56 -47.41 -60.23
CA HIS A 186 37.42 -47.56 -61.14
C HIS A 186 37.46 -48.91 -61.88
N ARG A 187 37.18 -50.01 -61.15
CA ARG A 187 37.10 -51.38 -61.67
C ARG A 187 35.69 -51.93 -61.50
N ARG A 188 35.17 -52.59 -62.54
CA ARG A 188 33.82 -53.16 -62.56
C ARG A 188 33.57 -54.16 -61.42
N GLU A 189 34.60 -54.91 -61.02
CA GLU A 189 34.54 -55.87 -59.92
C GLU A 189 34.25 -55.23 -58.57
N LEU A 190 34.75 -54.00 -58.35
CA LEU A 190 34.53 -53.26 -57.10
C LEU A 190 33.14 -52.61 -57.04
N ALA A 191 32.50 -52.39 -58.19
CA ALA A 191 31.20 -51.74 -58.27
C ALA A 191 30.03 -52.61 -57.78
N TYR A 192 30.21 -53.94 -57.75
CA TYR A 192 29.18 -54.88 -57.29
C TYR A 192 29.31 -55.26 -55.80
N LEU A 193 30.28 -54.70 -55.09
CA LEU A 193 30.51 -54.98 -53.68
C LEU A 193 29.75 -54.00 -52.79
N SER A 194 29.28 -54.49 -51.64
CA SER A 194 28.67 -53.60 -50.64
C SER A 194 29.74 -52.73 -49.97
N ALA A 195 29.29 -51.67 -49.28
CA ALA A 195 30.20 -50.81 -48.50
C ALA A 195 30.98 -51.61 -47.44
N ASP A 196 30.35 -52.60 -46.81
CA ASP A 196 30.97 -53.45 -45.80
C ASP A 196 32.00 -54.40 -46.42
N ASP A 197 31.72 -54.95 -47.61
CA ASP A 197 32.67 -55.78 -48.35
C ASP A 197 33.91 -54.98 -48.78
N LEU A 198 33.71 -53.77 -49.29
CA LEU A 198 34.80 -52.85 -49.66
C LEU A 198 35.64 -52.46 -48.44
N ARG A 199 35.00 -52.25 -47.29
CA ARG A 199 35.68 -51.98 -46.02
C ARG A 199 36.50 -53.18 -45.55
N SER A 200 35.92 -54.38 -45.58
CA SER A 200 36.61 -55.63 -45.24
C SER A 200 37.81 -55.89 -46.15
N MET A 201 37.66 -55.68 -47.46
CA MET A 201 38.77 -55.77 -48.41
C MET A 201 39.86 -54.75 -48.12
N SER A 202 39.48 -53.50 -47.79
CA SER A 202 40.43 -52.46 -47.41
C SER A 202 41.21 -52.81 -46.14
N ASP A 203 40.54 -53.37 -45.14
CA ASP A 203 41.16 -53.75 -43.87
C ASP A 203 42.09 -54.98 -44.03
N LYS A 204 41.70 -55.95 -44.87
CA LYS A 204 42.60 -57.06 -45.27
C LYS A 204 43.83 -56.55 -46.02
N ALA A 205 43.66 -55.59 -46.93
CA ALA A 205 44.77 -54.97 -47.65
C ALA A 205 45.71 -54.20 -46.71
N LEU A 206 45.16 -53.45 -45.74
CA LEU A 206 45.96 -52.82 -44.68
C LEU A 206 46.76 -53.86 -43.88
N GLY A 207 46.14 -54.99 -43.52
CA GLY A 207 46.80 -56.09 -42.83
C GLY A 207 47.98 -56.66 -43.60
N ALA A 208 47.84 -56.83 -44.93
CA ALA A 208 48.94 -57.27 -45.79
C ALA A 208 50.05 -56.22 -45.93
N LEU A 209 49.67 -54.94 -46.07
CA LEU A 209 50.62 -53.83 -46.21
C LEU A 209 51.43 -53.58 -44.93
N ARG A 210 50.89 -53.88 -43.74
CA ARG A 210 51.64 -53.83 -42.47
C ARG A 210 52.92 -54.68 -42.52
N LEU A 211 52.85 -55.85 -43.15
CA LEU A 211 54.01 -56.73 -43.31
C LEU A 211 54.97 -56.23 -44.39
N ALA A 212 54.44 -55.75 -45.53
CA ALA A 212 55.25 -55.26 -46.65
C ALA A 212 56.03 -53.98 -46.33
N VAL A 213 55.56 -53.22 -45.34
CA VAL A 213 56.11 -51.94 -44.92
C VAL A 213 56.96 -52.07 -43.66
N ALA A 214 57.13 -53.30 -43.14
CA ALA A 214 57.75 -53.56 -41.85
C ALA A 214 59.17 -53.00 -41.73
N ASP A 215 59.92 -52.84 -42.82
CA ASP A 215 61.30 -52.33 -42.80
C ASP A 215 61.43 -50.82 -43.03
N ASN A 216 60.33 -50.12 -43.35
CA ASN A 216 60.31 -48.68 -43.64
C ASN A 216 59.67 -47.89 -42.48
N GLU A 217 60.50 -47.23 -41.69
CA GLU A 217 60.08 -46.49 -40.49
C GLU A 217 59.04 -45.41 -40.77
N HIS A 218 59.25 -44.59 -41.81
CA HIS A 218 58.34 -43.52 -42.18
C HIS A 218 56.94 -44.06 -42.53
N LEU A 219 56.86 -45.14 -43.31
CA LEU A 219 55.59 -45.70 -43.71
C LEU A 219 54.88 -46.44 -42.55
N ARG A 220 55.61 -46.99 -41.56
CA ARG A 220 55.02 -47.51 -40.32
C ARG A 220 54.35 -46.41 -39.50
N ASP A 221 54.95 -45.24 -39.43
CA ASP A 221 54.35 -44.10 -38.72
C ASP A 221 53.12 -43.57 -39.44
N VAL A 222 53.16 -43.48 -40.77
CA VAL A 222 51.98 -43.12 -41.57
C VAL A 222 50.86 -44.16 -41.41
N LEU A 223 51.20 -45.45 -41.34
CA LEU A 223 50.25 -46.53 -41.06
C LEU A 223 49.60 -46.39 -39.69
N ARG A 224 50.39 -46.14 -38.64
CA ARG A 224 49.87 -45.91 -37.28
C ARG A 224 48.89 -44.73 -37.26
N MET A 225 49.20 -43.66 -37.98
CA MET A 225 48.31 -42.50 -38.11
C MET A 225 47.03 -42.81 -38.92
N SER A 226 47.10 -43.74 -39.86
CA SER A 226 46.00 -44.10 -40.78
C SER A 226 44.87 -44.92 -40.15
N GLU A 227 45.14 -45.53 -39.00
CA GLU A 227 44.21 -46.41 -38.29
C GLU A 227 43.19 -45.64 -37.44
N ASP A 228 43.36 -44.33 -37.30
CA ASP A 228 42.41 -43.44 -36.62
C ASP A 228 41.10 -43.31 -37.45
N PRO A 229 39.97 -43.88 -36.99
CA PRO A 229 38.70 -43.83 -37.71
C PRO A 229 38.14 -42.41 -37.84
N LYS A 230 38.60 -41.46 -37.02
CA LYS A 230 38.15 -40.06 -37.04
C LYS A 230 38.77 -39.26 -38.18
N ARG A 231 39.80 -39.77 -38.84
CA ARG A 231 40.58 -39.08 -39.88
C ARG A 231 40.73 -39.95 -41.12
N PRO A 232 39.64 -40.14 -41.90
CA PRO A 232 39.65 -41.02 -43.08
C PRO A 232 40.67 -40.60 -44.14
N GLU A 233 41.06 -39.32 -44.18
CA GLU A 233 42.10 -38.80 -45.05
C GLU A 233 43.44 -39.50 -44.85
N ARG A 234 43.79 -39.87 -43.61
CA ARG A 234 45.07 -40.51 -43.30
C ARG A 234 45.20 -41.91 -43.87
N LYS A 235 44.08 -42.64 -43.99
CA LYS A 235 44.01 -43.94 -44.65
C LYS A 235 44.38 -43.83 -46.13
N ILE A 236 43.92 -42.79 -46.81
CA ILE A 236 44.30 -42.54 -48.20
C ILE A 236 45.76 -42.07 -48.30
N GLN A 237 46.23 -41.24 -47.35
CA GLN A 237 47.63 -40.79 -47.33
C GLN A 237 48.59 -41.97 -47.24
N PHE A 238 48.26 -42.94 -46.37
CA PHE A 238 49.02 -44.19 -46.26
C PHE A 238 49.06 -44.95 -47.59
N PHE A 239 47.91 -45.21 -48.22
CA PHE A 239 47.88 -45.94 -49.49
C PHE A 239 48.65 -45.20 -50.60
N VAL A 240 48.57 -43.88 -50.66
CA VAL A 240 49.35 -43.06 -51.59
C VAL A 240 50.85 -43.20 -51.33
N ALA A 241 51.28 -43.06 -50.07
CA ALA A 241 52.69 -43.14 -49.68
C ALA A 241 53.28 -44.53 -49.97
N VAL A 242 52.54 -45.60 -49.65
CA VAL A 242 52.93 -46.97 -49.99
C VAL A 242 53.04 -47.16 -51.50
N TYR A 243 52.07 -46.66 -52.27
CA TYR A 243 52.13 -46.76 -53.73
C TYR A 243 53.35 -46.04 -54.31
N GLN A 244 53.65 -44.82 -53.83
CA GLN A 244 54.82 -44.07 -54.24
C GLN A 244 56.11 -44.84 -53.92
N HIS A 245 56.23 -45.35 -52.71
CA HIS A 245 57.39 -46.14 -52.28
C HIS A 245 57.60 -47.41 -53.10
N LEU A 246 56.52 -48.17 -53.35
CA LEU A 246 56.59 -49.34 -54.22
C LEU A 246 56.99 -48.95 -55.65
N ARG A 247 56.39 -47.89 -56.22
CA ARG A 247 56.75 -47.41 -57.55
C ARG A 247 58.23 -47.03 -57.65
N GLU A 248 58.77 -46.33 -56.65
CA GLU A 248 60.17 -45.89 -56.61
C GLU A 248 61.14 -47.07 -56.46
N THR A 249 60.83 -48.03 -55.57
CA THR A 249 61.65 -49.24 -55.38
C THR A 249 61.64 -50.14 -56.62
N TYR A 250 60.48 -50.33 -57.27
CA TYR A 250 60.41 -51.06 -58.54
C TYR A 250 61.08 -50.30 -59.69
N SER A 251 61.01 -48.97 -59.73
CA SER A 251 61.69 -48.17 -60.76
C SER A 251 63.21 -48.18 -60.60
N SER A 252 63.74 -48.14 -59.38
CA SER A 252 65.19 -48.25 -59.11
C SER A 252 65.73 -49.66 -59.35
N GLY A 253 64.94 -50.71 -59.09
CA GLY A 253 65.33 -52.10 -59.38
C GLY A 253 65.59 -52.37 -60.87
N TYR A 254 64.88 -51.68 -61.77
CA TYR A 254 65.10 -51.78 -63.22
C TYR A 254 66.35 -51.03 -63.72
N TYR A 255 66.87 -50.05 -62.97
CA TYR A 255 68.12 -49.36 -63.30
C TYR A 255 69.37 -50.03 -62.68
N SER A 256 69.20 -50.96 -61.73
CA SER A 256 70.31 -51.70 -61.11
C SER A 256 70.66 -53.01 -61.83
N TYR A 257 69.88 -53.42 -62.84
CA TYR A 257 70.10 -54.60 -63.69
C TYR A 257 70.28 -54.20 -65.17
N ARG A 258 71.03 -53.13 -65.43
CA ARG A 258 71.55 -52.77 -66.75
C ARG A 258 73.01 -52.37 -66.64
#